data_AF-A0A6N7FDT9-F1
#
_entry.id   AF-A0A6N7FDT9-F1
#
_cell.length_a   1.000
_cell.length_b   1.000
_cell.length_c   1.000
_cell.angle_alpha   90.00
_cell.angle_beta   90.00
_cell.angle_gamma   90.00
#
_symmetry.space_group_name_H-M   'P 1'
#
loop_
_entity.id
_entity.type
_entity.pdbx_description
1 polymer ?
#
loop_
_entity_poly.entity_id
_entity_poly.type
_entity_poly.pdbx_seq_one_letter_code
_entity_poly.pdbx_strand_id
1 'polypeptide(L)'
;MRSNWPAGGLRCSWARRWSPGSPWDGSCAAPRPGRAPGTGTTTPGRMRGRRPPPHTQPANRQEGAMERNDRPLSELLRDLVDQLSSIIRHEIGLARAEISEKAGQAGAGVTMLAMALVLGIGAVVILLGAGVAALSNVMEPWASALIVGGAAALVAGLMAAKGKSNLKPGNLAPSRAMHSVQADTQLVKEKVR
;
A
#
# COMPACT_ATOMS: atom_id res chain seq x y z
N MET A 1 -9.26 -5.18 12.55
CA MET A 1 -9.77 -6.13 13.55
C MET A 1 -8.61 -6.97 14.08
N ARG A 2 -8.15 -6.74 15.32
CA ARG A 2 -7.09 -7.54 15.98
C ARG A 2 -7.78 -8.41 17.03
N SER A 3 -7.86 -9.71 16.79
CA SER A 3 -8.31 -10.69 17.78
C SER A 3 -7.22 -10.92 18.82
N ASN A 4 -7.53 -10.62 20.08
CA ASN A 4 -6.64 -10.73 21.23
C ASN A 4 -6.87 -12.09 21.90
N TRP A 5 -5.89 -13.00 21.86
CA TRP A 5 -5.92 -14.26 22.61
C TRP A 5 -5.08 -14.13 23.89
N PRO A 6 -5.55 -14.60 25.06
CA PRO A 6 -4.80 -14.53 26.30
C PRO A 6 -4.01 -15.83 26.50
N ALA A 7 -2.74 -15.83 26.09
CA ALA A 7 -1.78 -16.84 26.52
C ALA A 7 -0.45 -16.13 26.81
N GLY A 8 -0.10 -16.08 28.09
CA GLY A 8 1.23 -15.79 28.65
C GLY A 8 2.16 -14.87 27.87
N GLY A 9 1.99 -13.55 28.02
CA GLY A 9 3.07 -12.55 28.20
C GLY A 9 4.23 -12.43 27.20
N LEU A 10 4.34 -13.26 26.17
CA LEU A 10 5.45 -13.27 25.23
C LEU A 10 4.99 -12.60 23.93
N ARG A 11 5.28 -11.30 23.82
CA ARG A 11 5.07 -10.56 22.58
C ARG A 11 6.19 -10.91 21.60
N CYS A 12 5.99 -11.94 20.77
CA CYS A 12 6.83 -12.16 19.60
C CYS A 12 6.53 -11.08 18.55
N SER A 13 7.35 -10.03 18.54
CA SER A 13 7.41 -9.05 17.46
C SER A 13 8.11 -9.69 16.26
N TRP A 14 7.34 -10.33 15.36
CA TRP A 14 7.84 -10.85 14.08
C TRP A 14 8.25 -9.75 13.07
N ALA A 15 8.41 -8.52 13.53
CA ALA A 15 8.74 -7.39 12.68
C ALA A 15 10.26 -7.18 12.62
N ARG A 16 10.81 -7.55 11.45
CA ARG A 16 12.05 -7.04 10.82
C ARG A 16 13.37 -7.73 11.19
N ARG A 17 13.80 -8.65 10.32
CA ARG A 17 14.91 -8.46 9.35
C ARG A 17 15.34 -9.83 8.83
N TRP A 18 14.93 -10.16 7.60
CA TRP A 18 15.42 -11.35 6.91
C TRP A 18 16.76 -11.00 6.27
N SER A 19 17.85 -11.62 6.72
CA SER A 19 19.18 -11.52 6.11
C SER A 19 19.56 -12.90 5.56
N PRO A 20 19.94 -13.03 4.28
CA PRO A 20 20.36 -14.32 3.74
C PRO A 20 21.75 -14.70 4.31
N GLY A 21 21.84 -15.87 4.97
CA GLY A 21 23.12 -16.48 5.38
C GLY A 21 23.39 -16.65 6.89
N SER A 22 22.47 -16.30 7.79
CA SER A 22 22.66 -16.56 9.23
C SER A 22 22.16 -17.95 9.64
N PRO A 23 22.93 -18.74 10.40
CA PRO A 23 22.46 -20.00 11.01
C PRO A 23 21.38 -19.71 12.07
N TRP A 24 20.44 -20.64 12.25
CA TRP A 24 19.29 -20.55 13.15
C TRP A 24 19.71 -20.51 14.63
N ASP A 25 20.10 -19.34 15.14
CA ASP A 25 20.24 -19.10 16.58
C ASP A 25 18.93 -18.52 17.12
N GLY A 26 18.18 -19.36 17.84
CA GLY A 26 16.93 -19.02 18.50
C GLY A 26 17.10 -18.20 19.79
N SER A 27 17.88 -17.13 19.74
CA SER A 27 18.12 -16.28 20.90
C SER A 27 16.92 -15.37 21.20
N CYS A 28 16.08 -15.82 22.14
CA CYS A 28 15.04 -15.01 22.76
C CYS A 28 15.68 -13.99 23.71
N ALA A 29 15.74 -12.71 23.33
CA ALA A 29 16.17 -11.65 24.24
C ALA A 29 15.11 -11.45 25.35
N ALA A 30 15.49 -11.75 26.60
CA ALA A 30 14.64 -11.53 27.76
C ALA A 30 14.32 -10.03 27.95
N PRO A 31 13.09 -9.66 28.40
CA PRO A 31 12.75 -8.28 28.68
C PRO A 31 13.57 -7.77 29.88
N ARG A 32 14.13 -6.57 29.75
CA ARG A 32 14.78 -5.85 30.87
C ARG A 32 13.74 -5.62 31.98
N PRO A 33 14.09 -5.79 33.27
CA PRO A 33 13.16 -5.52 34.37
C PRO A 33 12.80 -4.02 34.37
N GLY A 34 11.58 -3.73 33.93
CA GLY A 34 10.97 -2.40 33.98
C GLY A 34 10.48 -2.08 35.39
N ARG A 35 10.89 -0.91 35.87
CA ARG A 35 10.51 -0.29 37.15
C ARG A 35 8.98 -0.22 37.31
N ALA A 36 8.48 -0.58 38.49
CA ALA A 36 7.07 -0.54 38.87
C ALA A 36 6.41 0.85 38.65
N PRO A 37 5.08 0.93 38.45
CA PRO A 37 4.38 2.20 38.30
C PRO A 37 4.23 2.87 39.67
N GLY A 38 4.87 4.03 39.85
CA GLY A 38 4.59 4.92 40.96
C GLY A 38 3.26 5.62 40.76
N THR A 39 2.38 5.53 41.76
CA THR A 39 1.18 6.36 41.90
C THR A 39 1.58 7.81 42.14
N GLY A 40 1.65 8.59 41.07
CA GLY A 40 1.93 10.02 41.11
C GLY A 40 0.64 10.82 40.97
N THR A 41 0.26 11.50 42.05
CA THR A 41 -0.80 12.50 42.16
C THR A 41 -0.73 13.55 41.06
N THR A 42 -1.88 13.81 40.43
CA THR A 42 -2.06 14.82 39.39
C THR A 42 -2.02 16.22 40.01
N THR A 43 -0.87 16.91 39.91
CA THR A 43 -0.80 18.35 40.18
C THR A 43 -1.09 19.12 38.88
N PRO A 44 -2.07 20.03 38.84
CA PRO A 44 -2.32 20.84 37.65
C PRO A 44 -1.25 21.93 37.53
N GLY A 45 -0.25 21.68 36.69
CA GLY A 45 0.80 22.63 36.35
C GLY A 45 0.27 23.76 35.47
N ARG A 46 -0.04 24.89 36.10
CA ARG A 46 -0.24 26.23 35.54
C ARG A 46 0.62 26.49 34.29
N MET A 47 -0.03 26.68 33.13
CA MET A 47 0.59 27.18 31.90
C MET A 47 1.32 28.51 32.17
N ARG A 48 2.65 28.48 32.23
CA ARG A 48 3.47 29.69 32.08
C ARG A 48 3.75 29.85 30.59
N GLY A 49 3.10 30.85 30.00
CA GLY A 49 3.38 31.30 28.64
C GLY A 49 4.88 31.58 28.48
N ARG A 50 5.53 30.81 27.62
CA ARG A 50 6.83 31.19 27.06
C ARG A 50 6.55 32.34 26.09
N ARG A 51 6.82 33.56 26.54
CA ARG A 51 7.04 34.69 25.64
C ARG A 51 8.32 34.40 24.85
N PRO A 52 8.29 34.38 23.50
CA PRO A 52 9.53 34.41 22.74
C PRO A 52 10.28 35.72 23.02
N PRO A 53 11.62 35.72 23.03
CA PRO A 53 12.41 36.92 23.24
C PRO A 53 12.17 37.93 22.10
N PRO A 54 12.25 39.25 22.37
CA PRO A 54 12.21 40.24 21.30
C PRO A 54 13.46 40.07 20.43
N HIS A 55 13.25 39.82 19.14
CA HIS A 55 14.30 39.87 18.14
C HIS A 55 14.74 41.34 18.02
N THR A 56 15.80 41.72 18.74
CA THR A 56 16.54 42.95 18.49
C THR A 56 17.16 42.84 17.11
N GLN A 57 16.47 43.38 16.11
CA GLN A 57 17.06 43.65 14.81
C GLN A 57 18.17 44.68 15.03
N PRO A 58 19.44 44.39 14.70
CA PRO A 58 20.41 45.45 14.57
C PRO A 58 19.93 46.33 13.43
N ALA A 59 19.65 47.59 13.75
CA ALA A 59 19.40 48.65 12.78
C ALA A 59 20.67 48.87 11.98
N ASN A 60 20.94 47.99 11.00
CA ASN A 60 21.88 48.26 9.94
C ASN A 60 21.18 49.18 8.95
N ARG A 61 21.29 50.47 9.26
CA ARG A 61 21.08 51.59 8.37
C ARG A 61 22.05 51.44 7.21
N GLN A 62 21.66 50.64 6.21
CA GLN A 62 22.24 50.74 4.87
C GLN A 62 21.61 51.97 4.19
N GLU A 63 22.11 53.13 4.60
CA GLU A 63 22.14 54.32 3.76
C GLU A 63 23.24 54.08 2.72
N GLY A 64 22.85 53.51 1.60
CA GLY A 64 23.73 53.23 0.47
C GLY A 64 22.91 53.21 -0.81
N ALA A 65 22.89 54.36 -1.48
CA ALA A 65 22.49 54.58 -2.87
C ALA A 65 21.13 54.02 -3.31
N MET A 66 20.24 54.96 -3.61
CA MET A 66 19.14 54.78 -4.54
C MET A 66 19.71 54.42 -5.93
N GLU A 67 20.11 53.17 -6.13
CA GLU A 67 20.10 52.57 -7.46
C GLU A 67 18.63 52.25 -7.72
N ARG A 68 17.98 53.09 -8.52
CA ARG A 68 16.73 52.76 -9.19
C ARG A 68 17.04 51.63 -10.16
N ASN A 69 17.18 50.44 -9.60
CA ASN A 69 17.23 49.20 -10.34
C ASN A 69 15.76 48.89 -10.65
N ASP A 70 15.33 49.27 -11.85
CA ASP A 70 14.13 48.74 -12.47
C ASP A 70 14.28 47.21 -12.45
N ARG A 71 13.81 46.57 -11.37
CA ARG A 71 13.80 45.11 -11.27
C ARG A 71 13.13 44.62 -12.54
N PRO A 72 13.87 44.00 -13.47
CA PRO A 72 13.31 43.75 -14.76
C PRO A 72 12.20 42.71 -14.58
N LEU A 73 11.10 42.85 -15.31
CA LEU A 73 10.00 41.87 -15.31
C LEU A 73 10.49 40.43 -15.55
N SER A 74 11.69 40.28 -16.14
CA SER A 74 12.41 39.02 -16.30
C SER A 74 12.84 38.37 -14.99
N GLU A 75 13.07 39.11 -13.90
CA GLU A 75 13.44 38.58 -12.58
C GLU A 75 12.22 37.96 -11.86
N LEU A 76 11.06 38.62 -11.94
CA LEU A 76 9.79 38.15 -11.36
C LEU A 76 9.28 36.89 -12.09
N LEU A 77 9.45 36.84 -13.41
CA LEU A 77 9.13 35.66 -14.21
C LEU A 77 10.04 34.47 -13.87
N ARG A 78 11.34 34.73 -13.61
CA ARG A 78 12.27 33.68 -13.16
C ARG A 78 11.86 33.12 -11.80
N ASP A 79 11.55 33.99 -10.84
CA ASP A 79 11.11 33.57 -9.49
C ASP A 79 9.81 32.76 -9.51
N LEU A 80 8.86 33.12 -10.39
CA LEU A 80 7.61 32.36 -10.57
C LEU A 80 7.86 30.99 -11.22
N VAL A 81 8.69 30.93 -12.27
CA VAL A 81 9.08 29.66 -12.91
C VAL A 81 9.84 28.75 -11.94
N ASP A 82 10.68 29.33 -11.08
CA ASP A 82 11.40 28.58 -10.05
C ASP A 82 10.46 28.07 -8.94
N GLN A 83 9.46 28.85 -8.52
CA GLN A 83 8.44 28.41 -7.56
C GLN A 83 7.49 27.34 -8.15
N LEU A 84 7.07 27.46 -9.41
CA LEU A 84 6.31 26.40 -10.08
C LEU A 84 7.16 25.13 -10.21
N SER A 85 8.44 25.27 -10.54
CA SER A 85 9.38 24.15 -10.63
C SER A 85 9.56 23.47 -9.26
N SER A 86 9.59 24.21 -8.16
CA SER A 86 9.70 23.64 -6.81
C SER A 86 8.42 22.90 -6.38
N ILE A 87 7.24 23.43 -6.70
CA ILE A 87 5.95 22.77 -6.42
C ILE A 87 5.82 21.48 -7.23
N ILE A 88 6.11 21.51 -8.54
CA ILE A 88 6.06 20.31 -9.40
C ILE A 88 7.01 19.23 -8.86
N ARG A 89 8.23 19.60 -8.45
CA ARG A 89 9.19 18.65 -7.87
C ARG A 89 8.70 18.04 -6.55
N HIS A 90 7.99 18.81 -5.73
CA HIS A 90 7.39 18.33 -4.48
C HIS A 90 6.16 17.43 -4.71
N GLU A 91 5.25 17.83 -5.59
CA GLU A 91 4.06 17.05 -5.95
C GLU A 91 4.47 15.70 -6.57
N ILE A 92 5.48 15.70 -7.45
CA ILE A 92 6.05 14.48 -8.04
C ILE A 92 6.68 13.59 -6.95
N GLY A 93 7.38 14.19 -5.98
CA GLY A 93 7.96 13.45 -4.86
C GLY A 93 6.90 12.74 -4.02
N LEU A 94 5.80 13.43 -3.72
CA LEU A 94 4.67 12.89 -2.96
C LEU A 94 3.92 11.82 -3.75
N ALA A 95 3.59 12.11 -5.02
CA ALA A 95 2.92 11.17 -5.92
C ALA A 95 3.76 9.91 -6.14
N ARG A 96 5.08 10.04 -6.28
CA ARG A 96 5.99 8.90 -6.41
C ARG A 96 6.04 8.07 -5.13
N ALA A 97 6.02 8.70 -3.96
CA ALA A 97 5.98 7.99 -2.68
C ALA A 97 4.66 7.21 -2.53
N GLU A 98 3.52 7.83 -2.85
CA GLU A 98 2.22 7.16 -2.79
C GLU A 98 2.14 6.02 -3.81
N ILE A 99 2.55 6.23 -5.06
CA ILE A 99 2.61 5.17 -6.07
C ILE A 99 3.50 4.02 -5.60
N SER A 100 4.67 4.31 -5.01
CA SER A 100 5.57 3.27 -4.49
C SER A 100 4.93 2.46 -3.36
N GLU A 101 4.20 3.11 -2.47
CA GLU A 101 3.50 2.45 -1.37
C GLU A 101 2.32 1.60 -1.88
N LYS A 102 1.51 2.15 -2.80
CA LYS A 102 0.42 1.41 -3.46
C LYS A 102 0.95 0.25 -4.31
N ALA A 103 2.06 0.44 -5.01
CA ALA A 103 2.70 -0.59 -5.82
C ALA A 103 3.28 -1.71 -4.95
N GLY A 104 3.89 -1.39 -3.81
CA GLY A 104 4.34 -2.38 -2.84
C GLY A 104 3.18 -3.21 -2.28
N GLN A 105 2.08 -2.54 -1.92
CA GLN A 105 0.88 -3.22 -1.40
C GLN A 105 0.19 -4.09 -2.47
N ALA A 106 0.08 -3.60 -3.71
CA ALA A 106 -0.42 -4.36 -4.83
C ALA A 106 0.50 -5.57 -5.15
N GLY A 107 1.81 -5.37 -5.13
CA GLY A 107 2.81 -6.42 -5.35
C GLY A 107 2.72 -7.54 -4.32
N ALA A 108 2.56 -7.20 -3.04
CA ALA A 108 2.33 -8.19 -1.98
C ALA A 108 1.03 -8.99 -2.19
N GLY A 109 -0.03 -8.34 -2.69
CA GLY A 109 -1.27 -9.04 -3.06
C GLY A 109 -1.06 -10.03 -4.21
N VAL A 110 -0.35 -9.62 -5.25
CA VAL A 110 -0.08 -10.47 -6.43
C VAL A 110 0.74 -11.71 -6.05
N THR A 111 1.76 -11.59 -5.19
CA THR A 111 2.57 -12.74 -4.77
C THR A 111 1.77 -13.71 -3.91
N MET A 112 0.91 -13.21 -3.00
CA MET A 112 0.01 -14.07 -2.23
C MET A 112 -0.98 -14.81 -3.14
N LEU A 113 -1.55 -14.15 -4.14
CA LEU A 113 -2.42 -14.80 -5.12
C LEU A 113 -1.69 -15.84 -5.96
N ALA A 114 -0.45 -15.57 -6.37
CA ALA A 114 0.38 -16.52 -7.10
C ALA A 114 0.65 -17.79 -6.27
N MET A 115 1.02 -17.64 -4.99
CA MET A 115 1.24 -18.77 -4.09
C MET A 115 -0.04 -19.54 -3.81
N ALA A 116 -1.16 -18.83 -3.58
CA ALA A 116 -2.47 -19.45 -3.40
C ALA A 116 -2.90 -20.25 -4.64
N LEU A 117 -2.59 -19.76 -5.85
CA LEU A 117 -2.87 -20.48 -7.09
C LEU A 117 -2.07 -21.78 -7.19
N VAL A 118 -0.76 -21.74 -6.92
CA VAL A 118 0.11 -22.94 -6.97
C VAL A 118 -0.37 -24.00 -5.96
N LEU A 119 -0.61 -23.59 -4.71
CA LEU A 119 -1.12 -24.49 -3.68
C LEU A 119 -2.53 -24.99 -3.98
N GLY A 120 -3.39 -24.12 -4.53
CA GLY A 120 -4.75 -24.47 -4.93
C GLY A 120 -4.78 -25.53 -6.02
N ILE A 121 -3.92 -25.42 -7.04
CA ILE A 121 -3.79 -26.44 -8.09
C ILE A 121 -3.38 -27.79 -7.48
N GLY A 122 -2.36 -27.79 -6.61
CA GLY A 122 -1.92 -29.01 -5.92
C GLY A 122 -3.02 -29.66 -5.07
N ALA A 123 -3.75 -28.85 -4.31
CA ALA A 123 -4.86 -29.32 -3.49
C ALA A 123 -5.98 -29.95 -4.33
N VAL A 124 -6.32 -29.35 -5.49
CA VAL A 124 -7.32 -29.93 -6.41
C VAL A 124 -6.85 -31.28 -6.95
N VAL A 125 -5.58 -31.41 -7.38
CA VAL A 125 -5.05 -32.69 -7.88
C VAL A 125 -5.14 -33.79 -6.82
N ILE A 126 -4.76 -33.48 -5.57
CA ILE A 126 -4.85 -34.44 -4.45
C ILE A 126 -6.30 -34.81 -4.16
N LEU A 127 -7.23 -33.85 -4.16
CA LEU A 127 -8.66 -34.12 -3.95
C LEU A 127 -9.27 -34.97 -5.05
N LEU A 128 -8.91 -34.72 -6.32
CA LEU A 128 -9.36 -35.55 -7.43
C LEU A 128 -8.82 -36.97 -7.31
N GLY A 129 -7.53 -37.12 -7.00
CA GLY A 129 -6.92 -38.43 -6.73
C GLY A 129 -7.60 -39.16 -5.58
N ALA A 130 -7.90 -38.46 -4.48
CA ALA A 130 -8.64 -39.02 -3.35
C ALA A 130 -10.06 -39.44 -3.73
N GLY A 131 -10.77 -38.64 -4.54
CA GLY A 131 -12.10 -38.98 -5.05
C GLY A 131 -12.07 -40.22 -5.94
N VAL A 132 -11.09 -40.32 -6.84
CA VAL A 132 -10.90 -41.50 -7.69
C VAL A 132 -10.58 -42.73 -6.84
N ALA A 133 -9.67 -42.62 -5.88
CA ALA A 133 -9.30 -43.72 -4.98
C ALA A 133 -10.47 -44.18 -4.09
N ALA A 134 -11.31 -43.24 -3.64
CA ALA A 134 -12.51 -43.57 -2.87
C ALA A 134 -13.51 -44.35 -3.73
N LEU A 135 -13.78 -43.87 -4.95
CA LEU A 135 -14.76 -44.46 -5.86
C LEU A 135 -14.29 -45.79 -6.46
N SER A 136 -12.97 -45.98 -6.61
CA SER A 136 -12.38 -47.24 -7.10
C SER A 136 -12.57 -48.42 -6.15
N ASN A 137 -13.00 -48.20 -4.90
CA ASN A 137 -13.39 -49.30 -4.01
C ASN A 137 -14.73 -49.95 -4.43
N VAL A 138 -15.53 -49.27 -5.25
CA VAL A 138 -16.88 -49.71 -5.65
C VAL A 138 -16.95 -50.08 -7.12
N MET A 139 -16.08 -49.52 -7.97
CA MET A 139 -16.06 -49.76 -9.42
C MET A 139 -14.62 -49.77 -9.98
N GLU A 140 -14.45 -50.14 -11.26
CA GLU A 140 -13.12 -50.15 -11.87
C GLU A 140 -12.43 -48.76 -11.84
N PRO A 141 -11.09 -48.71 -11.72
CA PRO A 141 -10.34 -47.46 -11.60
C PRO A 141 -10.52 -46.52 -12.80
N TRP A 142 -10.64 -47.06 -14.01
CA TRP A 142 -10.80 -46.24 -15.22
C TRP A 142 -12.16 -45.53 -15.25
N ALA A 143 -13.24 -46.22 -14.85
CA ALA A 143 -14.57 -45.64 -14.78
C ALA A 143 -14.65 -44.56 -13.68
N SER A 144 -14.02 -44.82 -12.53
CA SER A 144 -13.91 -43.85 -11.43
C SER A 144 -13.24 -42.55 -11.86
N ALA A 145 -12.11 -42.67 -12.59
CA ALA A 145 -11.37 -41.52 -13.11
C ALA A 145 -12.21 -40.67 -14.08
N LEU A 146 -12.99 -41.30 -14.96
CA LEU A 146 -13.86 -40.60 -15.90
C LEU A 146 -14.99 -39.85 -15.20
N ILE A 147 -15.63 -40.44 -14.19
CA ILE A 147 -16.73 -39.80 -13.47
C ILE A 147 -16.23 -38.60 -12.66
N VAL A 148 -15.17 -38.79 -11.86
CA VAL A 148 -14.61 -37.73 -11.02
C VAL A 148 -14.00 -36.62 -11.89
N GLY A 149 -13.24 -36.99 -12.92
CA GLY A 149 -12.67 -36.05 -13.88
C GLY A 149 -13.74 -35.27 -14.65
N GLY A 150 -14.79 -35.94 -15.10
CA GLY A 150 -15.92 -35.31 -15.78
C GLY A 150 -16.68 -34.33 -14.89
N ALA A 151 -16.99 -34.71 -13.65
CA ALA A 151 -17.63 -33.82 -12.68
C ALA A 151 -16.77 -32.59 -12.38
N ALA A 152 -15.46 -32.78 -12.18
CA ALA A 152 -14.52 -31.69 -11.95
C ALA A 152 -14.40 -30.76 -13.16
N ALA A 153 -14.36 -31.31 -14.38
CA ALA A 153 -14.32 -30.54 -15.61
C ALA A 153 -15.57 -29.67 -15.79
N LEU A 154 -16.75 -30.18 -15.44
CA LEU A 154 -18.00 -29.39 -15.45
C LEU A 154 -17.92 -28.20 -14.48
N VAL A 155 -17.50 -28.45 -13.23
CA VAL A 155 -17.35 -27.38 -12.22
C VAL A 155 -16.31 -26.36 -12.67
N ALA A 156 -15.15 -26.81 -13.14
CA ALA A 156 -14.09 -25.96 -13.65
C ALA A 156 -14.55 -25.11 -14.85
N GLY A 157 -15.30 -25.70 -15.78
CA GLY A 157 -15.89 -25.01 -16.92
C GLY A 157 -16.85 -23.90 -16.51
N LEU A 158 -17.72 -24.14 -15.52
CA LEU A 158 -18.65 -23.14 -14.98
C LEU A 158 -17.90 -22.00 -14.27
N MET A 159 -16.87 -22.31 -13.48
CA MET A 159 -16.03 -21.28 -12.83
C MET A 159 -15.26 -20.47 -13.87
N ALA A 160 -14.68 -21.10 -14.89
CA ALA A 160 -13.97 -20.43 -15.97
C ALA A 160 -14.90 -19.50 -16.77
N ALA A 161 -16.13 -19.93 -17.06
CA ALA A 161 -17.12 -19.10 -17.73
C ALA A 161 -17.48 -17.83 -16.93
N LYS A 162 -17.71 -17.97 -15.62
CA LYS A 162 -17.96 -16.85 -14.70
C LYS A 162 -16.73 -15.95 -14.51
N GLY A 163 -15.53 -16.54 -14.42
CA GLY A 163 -14.29 -15.78 -14.36
C GLY A 163 -14.09 -14.93 -15.60
N LYS A 164 -14.29 -15.52 -16.79
CA LYS A 164 -14.19 -14.82 -18.07
C LYS A 164 -15.22 -13.69 -18.20
N SER A 165 -16.45 -13.86 -17.71
CA SER A 165 -17.44 -12.78 -17.71
C SER A 165 -17.02 -11.59 -16.85
N ASN A 166 -16.40 -11.86 -15.69
CA ASN A 166 -16.00 -10.82 -14.75
C ASN A 166 -14.76 -10.05 -15.22
N LEU A 167 -13.90 -10.68 -16.02
CA LEU A 167 -12.70 -10.06 -16.60
C LEU A 167 -12.95 -9.35 -17.93
N LYS A 168 -14.21 -9.21 -18.36
CA LYS A 168 -14.54 -8.47 -19.58
C LYS A 168 -14.13 -6.99 -19.41
N PRO A 169 -13.54 -6.35 -20.44
CA PRO A 169 -13.13 -4.95 -20.38
C PRO A 169 -14.26 -4.01 -19.93
N GLY A 170 -15.51 -4.27 -20.33
CA GLY A 170 -16.67 -3.48 -19.88
C GLY A 170 -16.98 -3.57 -18.38
N ASN A 171 -16.48 -4.58 -17.68
CA ASN A 171 -16.67 -4.79 -16.24
C ASN A 171 -15.43 -4.37 -15.41
N LEU A 172 -14.26 -4.28 -16.06
CA LEU A 172 -13.00 -3.83 -15.46
C LEU A 172 -12.69 -2.36 -15.74
N ALA A 173 -13.28 -1.76 -16.78
CA ALA A 173 -13.12 -0.35 -17.09
C ALA A 173 -13.89 0.49 -16.04
N PRO A 174 -13.22 1.39 -15.31
CA PRO A 174 -13.88 2.30 -14.37
C PRO A 174 -14.71 3.32 -15.16
N SER A 175 -15.98 3.01 -15.39
CA SER A 175 -16.93 3.85 -16.14
C SER A 175 -16.97 5.29 -15.62
N ARG A 176 -16.84 5.49 -14.29
CA ARG A 176 -16.81 6.82 -13.66
C ARG A 176 -15.53 7.62 -13.96
N ALA A 177 -14.38 6.95 -14.03
CA ALA A 177 -13.11 7.61 -14.33
C ALA A 177 -13.07 8.06 -15.80
N MET A 178 -13.60 7.22 -16.71
CA MET A 178 -13.69 7.57 -18.13
C MET A 178 -14.65 8.75 -18.38
N HIS A 179 -15.75 8.84 -17.63
CA HIS A 179 -16.71 9.95 -17.76
C HIS A 179 -16.12 11.30 -17.32
N SER A 180 -15.27 11.29 -16.29
CA SER A 180 -14.62 12.50 -15.76
C SER A 180 -13.57 13.05 -16.73
N VAL A 181 -12.76 12.16 -17.31
CA VAL A 181 -11.75 12.54 -18.31
C VAL A 181 -12.40 13.06 -19.60
N GLN A 182 -13.52 12.48 -20.04
CA GLN A 182 -14.22 12.97 -21.23
C GLN A 182 -14.88 14.33 -21.00
N ALA A 183 -15.49 14.57 -19.83
CA ALA A 183 -16.07 15.86 -19.48
C ALA A 183 -15.01 16.99 -19.49
N ASP A 184 -13.82 16.73 -18.96
CA ASP A 184 -12.73 17.70 -18.94
C ASP A 184 -12.22 18.03 -20.36
N THR A 185 -12.19 17.06 -21.28
CA THR A 185 -11.80 17.32 -22.69
C THR A 185 -12.82 18.16 -23.46
N GLN A 186 -14.12 18.08 -23.09
CA GLN A 186 -15.15 18.90 -23.72
C GLN A 186 -15.04 20.37 -23.27
N LEU A 187 -14.75 20.61 -22.00
CA LEU A 187 -14.55 21.96 -21.46
C LEU A 187 -13.30 22.66 -22.03
N VAL A 188 -12.24 21.89 -22.35
CA VAL A 188 -11.05 22.42 -23.02
C VAL A 188 -11.34 22.75 -24.49
N LYS A 189 -12.13 21.92 -25.18
CA LYS A 189 -12.53 22.19 -26.58
C LYS A 189 -13.43 23.42 -26.72
N GLU A 190 -14.28 23.68 -25.74
CA GLU A 190 -15.17 24.86 -25.73
C GLU A 190 -14.43 26.17 -25.47
N LYS A 191 -13.28 26.14 -24.79
CA LYS A 191 -12.44 27.33 -24.54
C LYS A 191 -11.45 27.67 -25.65
N VAL A 192 -11.30 26.82 -26.67
CA VAL A 192 -10.34 27.02 -27.78
C VAL A 192 -11.04 27.50 -29.07
N ARG A 193 -12.37 27.65 -29.05
CA ARG A 193 -13.16 28.17 -30.18
C ARG A 193 -13.78 29.52 -29.83
#